data_AF-A0A8T7GFJ6-F1
#
_entry.id   AF-A0A8T7GFJ6-F1
#
_cell.length_a   1.000
_cell.length_b   1.000
_cell.length_c   1.000
_cell.angle_alpha   90.00
_cell.angle_beta   90.00
_cell.angle_gamma   90.00
#
_symmetry.space_group_name_H-M   'P 1'
#
loop_
_entity.id
_entity.type
_entity.pdbx_description
1 polymer ?
#
loop_
_entity_poly.entity_id
_entity_poly.type
_entity_poly.pdbx_seq_one_letter_code
_entity_poly.pdbx_strand_id
1 'polypeptide(L)'
;MSNDASALHPIERSILRSLTNEPILIETLAEKTGLSMDQVRRGVEWLKFKNLLSVKEVSDSLLSLASEGKAAVQSGLPERRLVKAILQGKNAMADILASGLLNGQEVNAAVAGARRNGWIQFSDGNKMSATEQADKQSIEELLLAKIAAGDVDLATLSADEKKGYESLKKRPGYIESKERKQVLVQISESGRNLLSLLSEERPQERRVTGELITSGRWKDLEFSALDVEAVAPAVFPGRKHPLVDIIDEVKEIFVGLGFSEIDGDMVQSGFWNFDALFTPQDHPAREMQDTFYISKTRHPVPASEDQISKISQVHKSGWGSWNQEESSRVVLRTHTTPVTLRHLASIKPETGRYFSVGRVFRNEKVSYKHLVEFHQVEGVVTAKGASIRDLMGLQKEFYSKMGIKKIKFWPTFFPYTEPSLQTMVYNERLQKWVELFGMGIFRPEVTKPLGIKNPVLAWGGGLERIAMLRFGLDDVRELYTNRLGWLRSVPRCQL
;
A
#
# COMPACT_ATOMS: atom_id res chain seq x y z
N MET A 1 -26.78 -27.09 -11.88
CA MET A 1 -25.92 -26.60 -12.97
C MET A 1 -26.25 -27.42 -14.20
N SER A 2 -26.60 -26.77 -15.32
CA SER A 2 -27.15 -27.43 -16.50
C SER A 2 -26.16 -28.42 -17.10
N ASN A 3 -26.57 -29.69 -17.25
CA ASN A 3 -25.86 -30.73 -18.02
C ASN A 3 -26.02 -30.50 -19.54
N ASP A 4 -25.93 -29.25 -19.97
CA ASP A 4 -26.19 -28.88 -21.36
C ASP A 4 -24.87 -28.82 -22.13
N ALA A 5 -24.65 -29.82 -23.01
CA ALA A 5 -23.45 -29.94 -23.83
C ALA A 5 -23.26 -28.74 -24.77
N SER A 6 -24.37 -28.06 -25.12
CA SER A 6 -24.38 -26.88 -25.99
C SER A 6 -23.67 -25.67 -25.37
N ALA A 7 -23.66 -25.55 -24.03
CA ALA A 7 -23.06 -24.43 -23.30
C ALA A 7 -21.52 -24.50 -23.15
N LEU A 8 -20.87 -25.54 -23.68
CA LEU A 8 -19.41 -25.68 -23.63
C LEU A 8 -18.71 -24.94 -24.78
N HIS A 9 -17.64 -24.21 -24.45
CA HIS A 9 -16.75 -23.57 -25.40
C HIS A 9 -16.04 -24.60 -26.29
N PRO A 10 -15.73 -24.32 -27.57
CA PRO A 10 -14.95 -25.22 -28.43
C PRO A 10 -13.65 -25.79 -27.83
N ILE A 11 -12.89 -24.97 -27.09
CA ILE A 11 -11.71 -25.37 -26.31
C ILE A 11 -12.07 -26.41 -25.25
N GLU A 12 -13.13 -26.18 -24.46
CA GLU A 12 -13.60 -27.11 -23.42
C GLU A 12 -14.00 -28.46 -24.04
N ARG A 13 -14.70 -28.42 -25.18
CA ARG A 13 -15.10 -29.64 -25.91
C ARG A 13 -13.90 -30.41 -26.46
N SER A 14 -12.92 -29.70 -27.04
CA SER A 14 -11.69 -30.31 -27.54
C SER A 14 -10.91 -30.99 -26.42
N ILE A 15 -10.80 -30.34 -25.26
CA ILE A 15 -10.12 -30.89 -24.08
C ILE A 15 -10.84 -32.14 -23.58
N LEU A 16 -12.17 -32.07 -23.39
CA LEU A 16 -12.95 -33.22 -22.91
C LEU A 16 -12.83 -34.44 -23.83
N ARG A 17 -12.84 -34.24 -25.16
CA ARG A 17 -12.68 -35.33 -26.16
C ARG A 17 -11.30 -35.99 -26.13
N SER A 18 -10.26 -35.24 -25.78
CA SER A 18 -8.87 -35.73 -25.76
C SER A 18 -8.46 -36.38 -24.44
N LEU A 19 -9.30 -36.29 -23.40
CA LEU A 19 -9.04 -36.87 -22.09
C LEU A 19 -9.49 -38.35 -22.04
N THR A 20 -8.64 -39.20 -21.48
CA THR A 20 -8.95 -40.60 -21.18
C THR A 20 -9.32 -40.75 -19.70
N ASN A 21 -9.63 -41.97 -19.25
CA ASN A 21 -9.92 -42.24 -17.84
C ASN A 21 -8.71 -42.05 -16.91
N GLU A 22 -7.50 -42.03 -17.46
CA GLU A 22 -6.26 -41.84 -16.71
C GLU A 22 -5.88 -40.36 -16.60
N PRO A 23 -5.20 -39.93 -15.52
CA PRO A 23 -4.68 -38.57 -15.39
C PRO A 23 -3.65 -38.25 -16.48
N ILE A 24 -3.78 -37.11 -17.14
CA ILE A 24 -2.85 -36.65 -18.19
C ILE A 24 -2.26 -35.29 -17.80
N LEU A 25 -0.98 -35.06 -18.13
CA LEU A 25 -0.32 -33.76 -17.95
C LEU A 25 -0.89 -32.70 -18.90
N ILE A 26 -0.96 -31.44 -18.44
CA ILE A 26 -1.44 -30.31 -19.28
C ILE A 26 -0.62 -30.18 -20.57
N GLU A 27 0.69 -30.42 -20.52
CA GLU A 27 1.58 -30.36 -21.69
C GLU A 27 1.20 -31.41 -22.74
N THR A 28 0.99 -32.66 -22.31
CA THR A 28 0.54 -33.76 -23.19
C THR A 28 -0.87 -33.53 -23.71
N LEU A 29 -1.73 -32.88 -22.93
CA LEU A 29 -3.07 -32.48 -23.35
C LEU A 29 -3.02 -31.39 -24.44
N ALA A 30 -2.09 -30.44 -24.35
CA ALA A 30 -1.87 -29.44 -25.38
C ALA A 30 -1.39 -30.06 -26.70
N GLU A 31 -0.47 -31.02 -26.64
CA GLU A 31 -0.02 -31.77 -27.82
C GLU A 31 -1.16 -32.56 -28.47
N LYS A 32 -1.97 -33.27 -27.67
CA LYS A 32 -3.11 -34.06 -28.17
C LYS A 32 -4.22 -33.22 -28.79
N THR A 33 -4.44 -32.01 -28.29
CA THR A 33 -5.51 -31.12 -28.75
C THR A 33 -5.07 -30.15 -29.86
N GLY A 34 -3.76 -29.98 -30.06
CA GLY A 34 -3.21 -28.97 -30.98
C GLY A 34 -3.45 -27.53 -30.51
N LEU A 35 -3.87 -27.33 -29.26
CA LEU A 35 -4.15 -26.02 -28.67
C LEU A 35 -2.89 -25.43 -28.02
N SER A 36 -2.82 -24.10 -27.93
CA SER A 36 -1.73 -23.46 -27.19
C SER A 36 -1.86 -23.72 -25.69
N MET A 37 -0.74 -23.70 -24.96
CA MET A 37 -0.72 -23.90 -23.50
C MET A 37 -1.66 -22.93 -22.75
N ASP A 38 -1.82 -21.70 -23.25
CA ASP A 38 -2.73 -20.72 -22.64
C ASP A 38 -4.22 -21.09 -22.87
N GLN A 39 -4.55 -21.59 -24.06
CA GLN A 39 -5.88 -22.08 -24.37
C GLN A 39 -6.24 -23.31 -23.52
N VAL A 40 -5.31 -24.25 -23.34
CA VAL A 40 -5.52 -25.44 -22.51
C VAL A 40 -5.71 -25.06 -21.04
N ARG A 41 -4.84 -24.23 -20.48
CA ARG A 41 -4.97 -23.77 -19.08
C ARG A 41 -6.33 -23.11 -18.82
N ARG A 42 -6.74 -22.23 -19.73
CA ARG A 42 -8.03 -21.54 -19.65
C ARG A 42 -9.21 -22.51 -19.73
N GLY A 43 -9.15 -23.46 -20.67
CA GLY A 43 -10.17 -24.50 -20.82
C GLY A 43 -10.26 -25.43 -19.61
N VAL A 44 -9.12 -25.81 -19.02
CA VAL A 44 -9.06 -26.62 -17.80
C VAL A 44 -9.71 -25.90 -16.62
N GLU A 45 -9.44 -24.60 -16.44
CA GLU A 45 -10.06 -23.81 -15.36
C GLU A 45 -11.58 -23.65 -15.56
N TRP A 46 -12.05 -23.41 -16.79
CA TRP A 46 -13.49 -23.37 -17.08
C TRP A 46 -14.18 -24.70 -16.78
N LEU A 47 -13.59 -25.80 -17.23
CA LEU A 47 -14.13 -27.14 -16.99
C LEU A 47 -14.07 -27.54 -15.51
N LYS A 48 -13.04 -27.12 -14.78
CA LYS A 48 -12.90 -27.29 -13.32
C LYS A 48 -14.00 -26.52 -12.58
N PHE A 49 -14.26 -25.26 -12.96
CA PHE A 49 -15.34 -24.46 -12.39
C PHE A 49 -16.72 -25.11 -12.61
N LYS A 50 -16.91 -25.74 -13.78
CA LYS A 50 -18.12 -26.51 -14.13
C LYS A 50 -18.16 -27.91 -13.49
N ASN A 51 -17.18 -28.29 -12.67
CA ASN A 51 -17.02 -29.61 -12.06
C ASN A 51 -16.90 -30.77 -13.07
N LEU A 52 -16.48 -30.51 -14.30
CA LEU A 52 -16.33 -31.52 -15.38
C LEU A 52 -14.93 -32.16 -15.41
N LEU A 53 -13.97 -31.57 -14.67
CA LEU A 53 -12.61 -32.08 -14.51
C LEU A 53 -12.19 -32.07 -13.04
N SER A 54 -11.33 -33.02 -12.68
CA SER A 54 -10.51 -32.98 -11.48
C SER A 54 -9.09 -32.57 -11.84
N VAL A 55 -8.52 -31.64 -11.08
CA VAL A 55 -7.16 -31.12 -11.30
C VAL A 55 -6.35 -31.39 -10.05
N LYS A 56 -5.21 -32.07 -10.22
CA LYS A 56 -4.27 -32.38 -9.16
C LYS A 56 -2.91 -31.76 -9.47
N GLU A 57 -2.40 -30.96 -8.54
CA GLU A 57 -1.04 -30.45 -8.61
C GLU A 57 -0.08 -31.47 -7.99
N VAL A 58 1.00 -31.78 -8.71
CA VAL A 58 2.11 -32.61 -8.22
C VAL A 58 3.36 -31.75 -8.31
N SER A 59 4.08 -31.64 -7.20
CA SER A 59 5.33 -30.87 -7.12
C SER A 59 6.50 -31.83 -7.06
N ASP A 60 7.40 -31.73 -8.04
CA ASP A 60 8.70 -32.39 -8.00
C ASP A 60 9.75 -31.38 -7.51
N SER A 61 10.59 -31.80 -6.56
CA SER A 61 11.67 -30.95 -6.03
C SER A 61 12.97 -31.31 -6.74
N LEU A 62 13.41 -30.45 -7.66
CA LEU A 62 14.67 -30.60 -8.39
C LEU A 62 15.79 -29.91 -7.61
N LEU A 63 16.90 -30.61 -7.40
CA LEU A 63 18.13 -30.04 -6.87
C LEU A 63 18.97 -29.51 -8.02
N SER A 64 19.45 -28.27 -7.86
CA SER A 64 20.38 -27.63 -8.78
C SER A 64 21.52 -26.93 -8.02
N LEU A 65 22.62 -26.62 -8.72
CA LEU A 65 23.78 -25.98 -8.10
C LEU A 65 23.57 -24.48 -7.91
N ALA A 66 23.79 -23.99 -6.69
CA ALA A 66 23.92 -22.57 -6.39
C ALA A 66 25.35 -22.07 -6.69
N SER A 67 25.62 -20.77 -6.49
CA SER A 67 26.86 -20.09 -6.91
C SER A 67 28.15 -20.75 -6.39
N GLU A 68 28.19 -21.10 -5.12
CA GLU A 68 29.33 -21.69 -4.43
C GLU A 68 29.45 -23.17 -4.77
N GLY A 69 28.34 -23.84 -5.06
CA GLY A 69 28.32 -25.21 -5.58
C GLY A 69 28.95 -25.31 -6.97
N LYS A 70 28.64 -24.36 -7.87
CA LYS A 70 29.27 -24.27 -9.20
C LYS A 70 30.77 -24.02 -9.09
N ALA A 71 31.18 -23.11 -8.19
CA ALA A 71 32.59 -22.86 -7.91
C ALA A 71 33.27 -24.13 -7.36
N ALA A 72 32.64 -24.83 -6.43
CA ALA A 72 33.17 -26.06 -5.83
C ALA A 72 33.34 -27.22 -6.82
N VAL A 73 32.50 -27.32 -7.86
CA VAL A 73 32.69 -28.31 -8.93
C VAL A 73 33.93 -27.99 -9.77
N GLN A 74 34.26 -26.71 -9.98
CA GLN A 74 35.42 -26.29 -10.76
C GLN A 74 36.72 -26.29 -9.93
N SER A 75 36.70 -25.72 -8.73
CA SER A 75 37.89 -25.53 -7.88
C SER A 75 38.07 -26.61 -6.82
N GLY A 76 37.08 -27.49 -6.62
CA GLY A 76 37.00 -28.44 -5.51
C GLY A 76 36.44 -27.81 -4.23
N LEU A 77 35.87 -28.65 -3.36
CA LEU A 77 35.42 -28.25 -2.02
C LEU A 77 36.59 -27.67 -1.19
N PRO A 78 36.32 -26.83 -0.17
CA PRO A 78 37.37 -26.26 0.68
C PRO A 78 38.34 -27.31 1.27
N GLU A 79 37.81 -28.41 1.80
CA GLU A 79 38.57 -29.57 2.30
C GLU A 79 39.43 -30.25 1.22
N ARG A 80 38.98 -30.29 -0.04
CA ARG A 80 39.77 -30.82 -1.17
C ARG A 80 40.88 -29.87 -1.57
N ARG A 81 40.62 -28.56 -1.57
CA ARG A 81 41.62 -27.51 -1.80
C ARG A 81 42.71 -27.53 -0.72
N LEU A 82 42.32 -27.78 0.53
CA LEU A 82 43.24 -27.95 1.66
C LEU A 82 44.18 -29.16 1.45
N VAL A 83 43.62 -30.32 1.11
CA VAL A 83 44.42 -31.54 0.85
C VAL A 83 45.39 -31.35 -0.31
N LYS A 84 44.97 -30.70 -1.40
CA LYS A 84 45.85 -30.35 -2.52
C LYS A 84 47.00 -29.43 -2.11
N ALA A 85 46.75 -28.46 -1.22
CA ALA A 85 47.80 -27.58 -0.70
C ALA A 85 48.82 -28.34 0.16
N ILE A 86 48.37 -29.29 0.98
CA ILE A 86 49.23 -30.15 1.79
C ILE A 86 50.09 -31.06 0.91
N LEU A 87 49.53 -31.66 -0.15
CA LEU A 87 50.29 -32.44 -1.12
C LEU A 87 51.34 -31.62 -1.89
N GLN A 88 51.13 -30.30 -2.01
CA GLN A 88 52.09 -29.35 -2.60
C GLN A 88 53.15 -28.85 -1.59
N GLY A 89 53.21 -29.45 -0.40
CA GLY A 89 54.22 -29.15 0.63
C GLY A 89 53.85 -28.04 1.61
N LYS A 90 52.62 -27.50 1.55
CA LYS A 90 52.12 -26.47 2.48
C LYS A 90 51.50 -27.14 3.71
N ASN A 91 52.36 -27.52 4.65
CA ASN A 91 51.97 -28.39 5.77
C ASN A 91 51.61 -27.62 7.04
N ALA A 92 51.88 -26.31 7.11
CA ALA A 92 51.52 -25.46 8.25
C ALA A 92 50.33 -24.54 7.91
N MET A 93 49.52 -24.23 8.93
CA MET A 93 48.35 -23.32 8.78
C MET A 93 48.73 -21.95 8.22
N ALA A 94 49.91 -21.43 8.57
CA ALA A 94 50.42 -20.17 8.06
C ALA A 94 50.67 -20.20 6.54
N ASP A 95 51.22 -21.30 6.03
CA ASP A 95 51.53 -21.48 4.60
C ASP A 95 50.25 -21.64 3.77
N ILE A 96 49.22 -22.27 4.35
CA ILE A 96 47.91 -22.45 3.72
C ILE A 96 47.17 -21.11 3.63
N LEU A 97 47.20 -20.28 4.67
CA LEU A 97 46.62 -18.94 4.64
C LEU A 97 47.37 -18.01 3.68
N ALA A 98 48.71 -18.08 3.64
CA ALA A 98 49.53 -17.31 2.72
C ALA A 98 49.35 -17.71 1.24
N SER A 99 48.85 -18.92 0.97
CA SER A 99 48.66 -19.42 -0.39
C SER A 99 47.51 -18.78 -1.16
N GLY A 100 46.59 -18.09 -0.48
CA GLY A 100 45.37 -17.53 -1.08
C GLY A 100 44.36 -18.57 -1.59
N LEU A 101 44.60 -19.87 -1.38
CA LEU A 101 43.73 -20.95 -1.87
C LEU A 101 42.42 -21.08 -1.06
N LEU A 102 42.41 -20.56 0.17
CA LEU A 102 41.28 -20.61 1.11
C LEU A 102 41.19 -19.27 1.88
N ASN A 103 39.97 -18.78 2.08
CA ASN A 103 39.74 -17.62 2.93
C ASN A 103 39.87 -17.99 4.42
N GLY A 104 40.29 -17.06 5.29
CA GLY A 104 40.50 -17.33 6.73
C GLY A 104 39.28 -17.90 7.46
N GLN A 105 38.07 -17.62 6.98
CA GLN A 105 36.81 -18.19 7.48
C GLN A 105 36.55 -19.63 6.96
N GLU A 106 37.04 -19.98 5.78
CA GLU A 106 36.88 -21.31 5.17
C GLU A 106 37.87 -22.34 5.73
N VAL A 107 39.07 -21.91 6.16
CA VAL A 107 40.15 -22.84 6.57
C VAL A 107 39.72 -23.74 7.73
N ASN A 108 39.05 -23.20 8.74
CA ASN A 108 38.62 -24.00 9.90
C ASN A 108 37.56 -25.06 9.50
N ALA A 109 36.65 -24.69 8.61
CA ALA A 109 35.66 -25.63 8.08
C ALA A 109 36.30 -26.71 7.18
N ALA A 110 37.29 -26.31 6.36
CA ALA A 110 38.05 -27.22 5.50
C ALA A 110 38.86 -28.23 6.31
N VAL A 111 39.49 -27.82 7.41
CA VAL A 111 40.24 -28.72 8.32
C VAL A 111 39.30 -29.70 9.00
N ALA A 112 38.14 -29.22 9.48
CA ALA A 112 37.14 -30.08 10.11
C ALA A 112 36.55 -31.11 9.10
N GLY A 113 36.29 -30.69 7.86
CA GLY A 113 35.82 -31.55 6.78
C GLY A 113 36.84 -32.59 6.35
N ALA A 114 38.10 -32.18 6.12
CA ALA A 114 39.19 -33.07 5.74
C ALA A 114 39.50 -34.10 6.84
N ARG A 115 39.42 -33.72 8.12
CA ARG A 115 39.56 -34.65 9.24
C ARG A 115 38.41 -35.67 9.31
N ARG A 116 37.17 -35.22 9.07
CA ARG A 116 35.99 -36.11 9.05
C ARG A 116 36.08 -37.16 7.95
N ASN A 117 36.63 -36.79 6.80
CA ASN A 117 36.85 -37.69 5.67
C ASN A 117 38.14 -38.53 5.81
N GLY A 118 38.89 -38.37 6.91
CA GLY A 118 40.13 -39.09 7.14
C GLY A 118 41.28 -38.67 6.23
N TRP A 119 41.19 -37.55 5.51
CA TRP A 119 42.16 -37.12 4.49
C TRP A 119 43.45 -36.54 5.06
N ILE A 120 43.43 -36.07 6.31
CA ILE A 120 44.58 -35.42 6.96
C ILE A 120 44.84 -36.02 8.35
N GLN A 121 46.12 -36.04 8.74
CA GLN A 121 46.59 -36.38 10.09
C GLN A 121 47.50 -35.27 10.61
N PHE A 122 47.52 -35.06 11.93
CA PHE A 122 48.41 -34.11 12.57
C PHE A 122 49.68 -34.83 13.06
N SER A 123 50.84 -34.24 12.79
CA SER A 123 52.13 -34.63 13.35
C SER A 123 52.61 -33.60 14.38
N ASP A 124 53.55 -34.00 15.25
CA ASP A 124 54.07 -33.15 16.32
C ASP A 124 54.57 -31.80 15.77
N GLY A 125 54.01 -30.71 16.29
CA GLY A 125 54.33 -29.34 15.86
C GLY A 125 53.30 -28.67 14.95
N ASN A 126 52.01 -29.05 15.01
CA ASN A 126 50.91 -28.37 14.33
C ASN A 126 50.99 -28.43 12.78
N LYS A 127 51.67 -29.45 12.25
CA LYS A 127 51.78 -29.75 10.82
C LYS A 127 50.77 -30.81 10.42
N MET A 128 50.17 -30.64 9.24
CA MET A 128 49.21 -31.58 8.65
C MET A 128 49.88 -32.40 7.53
N SER A 129 49.64 -33.70 7.50
CA SER A 129 50.03 -34.60 6.41
C SER A 129 48.80 -35.27 5.79
N ALA A 130 48.81 -35.45 4.46
CA ALA A 130 47.76 -36.18 3.77
C ALA A 130 47.87 -37.70 4.06
N THR A 131 46.74 -38.37 4.22
CA THR A 131 46.67 -39.84 4.41
C THR A 131 46.46 -40.57 3.08
N GLU A 132 46.53 -41.90 3.07
CA GLU A 132 46.18 -42.72 1.89
C GLU A 132 44.72 -42.55 1.42
N GLN A 133 43.84 -42.03 2.29
CA GLN A 133 42.44 -41.78 1.93
C GLN A 133 42.23 -40.43 1.24
N ALA A 134 43.27 -39.59 1.16
CA ALA A 134 43.22 -38.27 0.55
C ALA A 134 42.76 -38.29 -0.91
N ASP A 135 43.01 -39.37 -1.65
CA ASP A 135 42.61 -39.47 -3.08
C ASP A 135 41.15 -39.88 -3.29
N LYS A 136 40.45 -40.38 -2.25
CA LYS A 136 39.04 -40.79 -2.38
C LYS A 136 38.12 -39.56 -2.40
N GLN A 137 37.21 -39.51 -3.37
CA GLN A 137 36.17 -38.47 -3.45
C GLN A 137 35.17 -38.59 -2.30
N SER A 138 34.73 -37.45 -1.75
CA SER A 138 33.68 -37.46 -0.72
C SER A 138 32.30 -37.65 -1.34
N ILE A 139 31.33 -38.05 -0.51
CA ILE A 139 29.93 -38.21 -0.92
C ILE A 139 29.36 -36.87 -1.40
N GLU A 140 29.78 -35.75 -0.80
CA GLU A 140 29.40 -34.41 -1.24
C GLU A 140 29.99 -34.07 -2.63
N GLU A 141 31.23 -34.44 -2.91
CA GLU A 141 31.86 -34.21 -4.23
C GLU A 141 31.16 -35.01 -5.33
N LEU A 142 30.83 -36.27 -5.05
CA LEU A 142 30.08 -37.14 -5.97
C LEU A 142 28.67 -36.59 -6.24
N LEU A 143 27.98 -36.11 -5.21
CA LEU A 143 26.66 -35.51 -5.37
C LEU A 143 26.71 -34.19 -6.15
N LEU A 144 27.66 -33.30 -5.86
CA LEU A 144 27.84 -32.05 -6.61
C LEU A 144 28.16 -32.32 -8.08
N ALA A 145 28.99 -33.32 -8.38
CA ALA A 145 29.29 -33.72 -9.75
C ALA A 145 28.06 -34.28 -10.49
N LYS A 146 27.20 -35.03 -9.80
CA LYS A 146 25.94 -35.54 -10.36
C LYS A 146 24.95 -34.41 -10.67
N ILE A 147 24.81 -33.44 -9.75
CA ILE A 147 23.95 -32.26 -9.96
C ILE A 147 24.53 -31.35 -11.07
N ALA A 148 25.86 -31.30 -11.23
CA ALA A 148 26.50 -30.57 -12.32
C ALA A 148 26.20 -31.16 -13.72
N ALA A 149 25.98 -32.47 -13.80
CA ALA A 149 25.63 -33.16 -15.05
C ALA A 149 24.16 -32.96 -15.45
N GLY A 150 23.30 -32.59 -14.51
CA GLY A 150 21.89 -32.25 -14.72
C GLY A 150 21.14 -32.16 -13.40
N ASP A 151 20.06 -31.38 -13.37
CA ASP A 151 19.22 -31.24 -12.17
C ASP A 151 18.72 -32.62 -11.72
N VAL A 152 18.84 -32.91 -10.42
CA VAL A 152 18.53 -34.23 -9.85
C VAL A 152 17.26 -34.15 -9.03
N ASP A 153 16.32 -35.07 -9.26
CA ASP A 153 15.12 -35.18 -8.43
C ASP A 153 15.48 -35.68 -7.02
N LEU A 154 15.11 -34.90 -6.00
CA LEU A 154 15.29 -35.21 -4.59
C LEU A 154 14.72 -36.60 -4.22
N ALA A 155 13.61 -37.02 -4.84
CA ALA A 155 12.97 -38.30 -4.55
C ALA A 155 13.81 -39.51 -5.01
N THR A 156 14.68 -39.32 -5.99
CA THR A 156 15.50 -40.38 -6.63
C THR A 156 16.88 -40.57 -6.00
N LEU A 157 17.22 -39.80 -4.96
CA LEU A 157 18.53 -39.87 -4.31
C LEU A 157 18.73 -41.22 -3.60
N SER A 158 19.91 -41.82 -3.81
CA SER A 158 20.35 -43.02 -3.08
C SER A 158 20.58 -42.73 -1.59
N ALA A 159 20.71 -43.78 -0.76
CA ALA A 159 20.91 -43.62 0.68
C ALA A 159 22.16 -42.82 1.05
N ASP A 160 23.23 -42.93 0.26
CA ASP A 160 24.46 -42.16 0.47
C ASP A 160 24.35 -40.75 -0.10
N GLU A 161 23.69 -40.56 -1.24
CA GLU A 161 23.40 -39.23 -1.79
C GLU A 161 22.52 -38.39 -0.84
N LYS A 162 21.58 -39.02 -0.13
CA LYS A 162 20.79 -38.35 0.91
C LYS A 162 21.66 -37.81 2.06
N LYS A 163 22.69 -38.55 2.47
CA LYS A 163 23.66 -38.07 3.48
C LYS A 163 24.47 -36.88 2.96
N GLY A 164 24.88 -36.95 1.69
CA GLY A 164 25.55 -35.83 1.00
C GLY A 164 24.66 -34.59 0.91
N TYR A 165 23.38 -34.76 0.58
CA TYR A 165 22.39 -33.69 0.53
C TYR A 165 22.19 -33.02 1.89
N GLU A 166 22.01 -33.80 2.97
CA GLU A 166 21.87 -33.25 4.33
C GLU A 166 23.12 -32.48 4.81
N SER A 167 24.31 -32.90 4.37
CA SER A 167 25.58 -32.21 4.61
C SER A 167 25.66 -30.88 3.85
N LEU A 168 25.31 -30.89 2.55
CA LEU A 168 25.35 -29.71 1.68
C LEU A 168 24.23 -28.71 1.98
N LYS A 169 23.06 -29.16 2.41
CA LYS A 169 21.93 -28.30 2.82
C LYS A 169 22.29 -27.38 3.99
N LYS A 170 23.18 -27.83 4.89
CA LYS A 170 23.69 -27.02 6.00
C LYS A 170 24.71 -25.96 5.57
N ARG A 171 25.19 -26.04 4.32
CA ARG A 171 26.17 -25.11 3.75
C ARG A 171 25.44 -24.13 2.80
N PRO A 172 25.27 -22.86 3.17
CA PRO A 172 24.61 -21.89 2.30
C PRO A 172 25.39 -21.73 0.98
N GLY A 173 24.67 -21.60 -0.15
CA GLY A 173 25.26 -21.33 -1.48
C GLY A 173 25.69 -22.56 -2.29
N TYR A 174 25.62 -23.78 -1.75
CA TYR A 174 26.08 -24.98 -2.46
C TYR A 174 24.99 -25.64 -3.33
N ILE A 175 23.78 -25.77 -2.79
CA ILE A 175 22.64 -26.40 -3.49
C ILE A 175 21.39 -25.54 -3.34
N GLU A 176 20.55 -25.51 -4.37
CA GLU A 176 19.25 -24.86 -4.35
C GLU A 176 18.17 -25.86 -4.80
N SER A 177 17.00 -25.81 -4.17
CA SER A 177 15.83 -26.61 -4.54
C SER A 177 14.88 -25.79 -5.40
N LYS A 178 14.61 -26.24 -6.62
CA LYS A 178 13.59 -25.70 -7.52
C LYS A 178 12.37 -26.60 -7.50
N GLU A 179 11.23 -26.05 -7.12
CA GLU A 179 9.96 -26.76 -7.24
C GLU A 179 9.45 -26.68 -8.68
N ARG A 180 9.30 -27.84 -9.33
CA ARG A 180 8.59 -27.97 -10.59
C ARG A 180 7.17 -28.44 -10.30
N LYS A 181 6.20 -27.55 -10.53
CA LYS A 181 4.78 -27.90 -10.43
C LYS A 181 4.31 -28.48 -11.75
N GLN A 182 3.86 -29.73 -11.70
CA GLN A 182 3.15 -30.41 -12.78
C GLN A 182 1.67 -30.45 -12.46
N VAL A 183 0.83 -30.21 -13.46
CA VAL A 183 -0.62 -30.22 -13.28
C VAL A 183 -1.19 -31.42 -14.03
N LEU A 184 -1.80 -32.34 -13.29
CA LEU A 184 -2.50 -33.50 -13.83
C LEU A 184 -3.99 -33.21 -13.91
N VAL A 185 -4.58 -33.55 -15.04
CA VAL A 185 -5.99 -33.33 -15.34
C VAL A 185 -6.65 -34.68 -15.59
N GLN A 186 -7.79 -34.91 -14.96
CA GLN A 186 -8.59 -36.13 -15.11
C GLN A 186 -10.06 -35.79 -15.30
N ILE A 187 -10.76 -36.54 -16.16
CA ILE A 187 -12.19 -36.36 -16.37
C ILE A 187 -13.00 -36.77 -15.12
N SER A 188 -13.97 -35.94 -14.72
CA SER A 188 -14.88 -36.27 -13.61
C SER A 188 -16.04 -37.15 -14.09
N GLU A 189 -16.81 -37.70 -13.14
CA GLU A 189 -18.00 -38.51 -13.46
C GLU A 189 -19.07 -37.72 -14.22
N SER A 190 -19.29 -36.46 -13.86
CA SER A 190 -20.16 -35.53 -14.59
C SER A 190 -19.63 -35.20 -15.99
N GLY A 191 -18.31 -35.05 -16.14
CA GLY A 191 -17.67 -34.88 -17.45
C GLY A 191 -17.91 -36.07 -18.39
N ARG A 192 -17.90 -37.30 -17.86
CA ARG A 192 -18.18 -38.51 -18.65
C ARG A 192 -19.63 -38.57 -19.16
N ASN A 193 -20.59 -38.25 -18.31
CA ASN A 193 -22.01 -38.23 -18.68
C ASN A 193 -22.31 -37.17 -19.75
N LEU A 194 -21.52 -36.10 -19.79
CA LEU A 194 -21.65 -35.06 -20.81
C LEU A 194 -20.96 -35.45 -22.13
N LEU A 195 -19.93 -36.30 -22.07
CA LEU A 195 -19.17 -36.73 -23.25
C LEU A 195 -20.02 -37.52 -24.27
N SER A 196 -20.97 -38.33 -23.78
CA SER A 196 -21.90 -39.09 -24.62
C SER A 196 -22.88 -38.19 -25.39
N LEU A 197 -23.16 -37.00 -24.88
CA LEU A 197 -24.05 -36.00 -25.47
C LEU A 197 -23.35 -35.08 -26.50
N LEU A 198 -22.01 -35.06 -26.55
CA LEU A 198 -21.21 -34.17 -27.41
C LEU A 198 -21.05 -34.65 -28.86
N SER A 199 -21.74 -35.72 -29.26
CA SER A 199 -21.57 -36.42 -30.55
C SER A 199 -22.17 -35.68 -31.75
N GLU A 200 -23.16 -34.83 -31.54
CA GLU A 200 -23.95 -34.20 -32.61
C GLU A 200 -24.00 -32.68 -32.44
N GLU A 201 -23.06 -31.89 -32.97
CA GLU A 201 -23.31 -30.44 -33.10
C GLU A 201 -22.67 -29.77 -34.31
N ARG A 202 -23.43 -28.80 -34.84
CA ARG A 202 -23.12 -27.85 -35.92
C ARG A 202 -22.30 -26.67 -35.37
N PRO A 203 -21.52 -25.96 -36.21
CA PRO A 203 -20.80 -24.76 -35.79
C PRO A 203 -21.77 -23.67 -35.29
N GLN A 204 -21.62 -23.24 -34.04
CA GLN A 204 -22.42 -22.18 -33.43
C GLN A 204 -21.67 -20.84 -33.48
N GLU A 205 -22.37 -19.79 -33.93
CA GLU A 205 -21.83 -18.43 -33.95
C GLU A 205 -22.03 -17.75 -32.59
N ARG A 206 -21.07 -16.93 -32.15
CA ARG A 206 -21.12 -16.31 -30.81
C ARG A 206 -21.88 -15.00 -30.74
N ARG A 207 -21.91 -14.27 -31.85
CA ARG A 207 -22.39 -12.89 -31.85
C ARG A 207 -23.00 -12.56 -33.20
N VAL A 208 -24.15 -11.91 -33.16
CA VAL A 208 -24.78 -11.32 -34.33
C VAL A 208 -23.92 -10.14 -34.83
N THR A 209 -23.53 -10.17 -36.10
CA THR A 209 -22.77 -9.09 -36.75
C THR A 209 -23.68 -8.27 -37.68
N GLY A 210 -23.27 -7.04 -38.02
CA GLY A 210 -24.03 -6.19 -38.94
C GLY A 210 -24.22 -6.80 -40.34
N GLU A 211 -23.24 -7.59 -40.80
CA GLU A 211 -23.30 -8.32 -42.06
C GLU A 211 -24.32 -9.48 -42.02
N LEU A 212 -24.37 -10.22 -40.90
CA LEU A 212 -25.36 -11.27 -40.69
C LEU A 212 -26.78 -10.71 -40.68
N ILE A 213 -26.98 -9.56 -40.05
CA ILE A 213 -28.28 -8.86 -40.03
C ILE A 213 -28.69 -8.46 -41.44
N THR A 214 -27.78 -7.80 -42.19
CA THR A 214 -28.04 -7.31 -43.54
C THR A 214 -28.32 -8.44 -44.53
N SER A 215 -27.60 -9.56 -44.41
CA SER A 215 -27.74 -10.72 -45.31
C SER A 215 -28.89 -11.67 -44.96
N GLY A 216 -29.53 -11.52 -43.79
CA GLY A 216 -30.61 -12.40 -43.32
C GLY A 216 -30.17 -13.79 -42.86
N ARG A 217 -28.90 -14.16 -43.05
CA ARG A 217 -28.31 -15.47 -42.70
C ARG A 217 -28.37 -15.81 -41.21
N TRP A 218 -28.55 -14.80 -40.35
CA TRP A 218 -28.71 -15.00 -38.91
C TRP A 218 -29.92 -15.86 -38.53
N LYS A 219 -30.93 -15.97 -39.40
CA LYS A 219 -32.14 -16.79 -39.15
C LYS A 219 -31.86 -18.29 -39.23
N ASP A 220 -30.84 -18.68 -39.98
CA ASP A 220 -30.50 -20.09 -40.24
C ASP A 220 -29.29 -20.56 -39.42
N LEU A 221 -28.78 -19.68 -38.54
CA LEU A 221 -27.64 -19.94 -37.66
C LEU A 221 -28.10 -20.21 -36.23
N GLU A 222 -27.50 -21.19 -35.59
CA GLU A 222 -27.62 -21.40 -34.15
C GLU A 222 -26.54 -20.59 -33.42
N PHE A 223 -26.96 -19.84 -32.40
CA PHE A 223 -26.06 -19.05 -31.58
C PHE A 223 -25.73 -19.80 -30.29
N SER A 224 -24.47 -19.69 -29.86
CA SER A 224 -24.07 -20.23 -28.56
C SER A 224 -24.81 -19.50 -27.44
N ALA A 225 -25.31 -20.24 -26.44
CA ALA A 225 -25.96 -19.64 -25.28
C ALA A 225 -25.02 -18.69 -24.53
N LEU A 226 -25.56 -17.53 -24.11
CA LEU A 226 -24.85 -16.57 -23.27
C LEU A 226 -24.94 -17.03 -21.81
N ASP A 227 -23.79 -17.20 -21.17
CA ASP A 227 -23.73 -17.38 -19.72
C ASP A 227 -24.03 -16.04 -19.02
N VAL A 228 -25.22 -15.93 -18.44
CA VAL A 228 -25.69 -14.73 -17.72
C VAL A 228 -25.13 -14.63 -16.30
N GLU A 229 -24.52 -15.69 -15.79
CA GLU A 229 -23.87 -15.72 -14.47
C GLU A 229 -22.38 -15.36 -14.56
N ALA A 230 -21.82 -15.35 -15.77
CA ALA A 230 -20.43 -14.99 -16.01
C ALA A 230 -20.14 -13.54 -15.59
N VAL A 231 -18.96 -13.34 -14.99
CA VAL A 231 -18.49 -12.00 -14.60
C VAL A 231 -18.28 -11.15 -15.85
N ALA A 232 -19.08 -10.09 -15.98
CA ALA A 232 -18.92 -9.13 -17.05
C ALA A 232 -17.62 -8.32 -16.90
N PRO A 233 -16.94 -7.95 -18.01
CA PRO A 233 -15.80 -7.06 -17.94
C PRO A 233 -16.14 -5.73 -17.24
N ALA A 234 -15.34 -5.37 -16.23
CA ALA A 234 -15.52 -4.12 -15.52
C ALA A 234 -15.12 -2.93 -16.42
N VAL A 235 -15.99 -1.92 -16.50
CA VAL A 235 -15.70 -0.64 -17.17
C VAL A 235 -15.31 0.39 -16.13
N PHE A 236 -14.18 1.05 -16.33
CA PHE A 236 -13.64 2.07 -15.41
C PHE A 236 -13.72 3.46 -16.05
N PRO A 237 -14.82 4.20 -15.89
CA PRO A 237 -14.92 5.57 -16.37
C PRO A 237 -13.96 6.50 -15.62
N GLY A 238 -13.66 7.67 -16.19
CA GLY A 238 -12.93 8.73 -15.50
C GLY A 238 -13.70 9.18 -14.25
N ARG A 239 -12.98 9.35 -13.13
CA ARG A 239 -13.56 9.74 -11.84
C ARG A 239 -12.69 10.80 -11.15
N LYS A 240 -13.33 11.60 -10.29
CA LYS A 240 -12.63 12.48 -9.36
C LYS A 240 -11.94 11.63 -8.29
N HIS A 241 -10.95 12.22 -7.64
CA HIS A 241 -10.33 11.60 -6.47
C HIS A 241 -11.34 11.52 -5.33
N PRO A 242 -11.43 10.41 -4.55
CA PRO A 242 -12.42 10.27 -3.48
C PRO A 242 -12.38 11.41 -2.45
N LEU A 243 -11.19 11.92 -2.11
CA LEU A 243 -11.05 13.09 -1.23
C LEU A 243 -11.68 14.37 -1.83
N VAL A 244 -11.62 14.55 -3.14
CA VAL A 244 -12.25 15.69 -3.82
C VAL A 244 -13.77 15.58 -3.75
N ASP A 245 -14.33 14.37 -3.89
CA ASP A 245 -15.76 14.17 -3.69
C ASP A 245 -16.20 14.56 -2.26
N ILE A 246 -15.39 14.26 -1.23
CA ILE A 246 -15.64 14.70 0.15
C ILE A 246 -15.57 16.23 0.28
N ILE A 247 -14.56 16.85 -0.35
CA ILE A 247 -14.41 18.31 -0.35
C ILE A 247 -15.65 18.95 -0.98
N ASP A 248 -16.08 18.46 -2.14
CA ASP A 248 -17.25 18.98 -2.86
C ASP A 248 -18.53 18.84 -2.02
N GLU A 249 -18.76 17.69 -1.38
CA GLU A 249 -19.90 17.49 -0.48
C GLU A 249 -19.88 18.44 0.72
N VAL A 250 -18.72 18.60 1.37
CA VAL A 250 -18.58 19.52 2.50
C VAL A 250 -18.89 20.95 2.04
N LYS A 251 -18.39 21.38 0.88
CA LYS A 251 -18.72 22.69 0.29
C LYS A 251 -20.22 22.83 0.06
N GLU A 252 -20.86 21.83 -0.53
CA GLU A 252 -22.32 21.82 -0.75
C GLU A 252 -23.10 21.94 0.56
N ILE A 253 -22.67 21.27 1.63
CA ILE A 253 -23.30 21.38 2.95
C ILE A 253 -23.16 22.78 3.53
N PHE A 254 -21.97 23.39 3.45
CA PHE A 254 -21.77 24.77 3.89
C PHE A 254 -22.66 25.75 3.12
N VAL A 255 -22.70 25.65 1.79
CA VAL A 255 -23.57 26.47 0.95
C VAL A 255 -25.05 26.24 1.30
N GLY A 256 -25.47 24.99 1.51
CA GLY A 256 -26.82 24.64 1.93
C GLY A 256 -27.20 25.14 3.33
N LEU A 257 -26.22 25.43 4.19
CA LEU A 257 -26.41 26.08 5.49
C LEU A 257 -26.33 27.64 5.40
N GLY A 258 -26.20 28.18 4.18
CA GLY A 258 -26.17 29.61 3.90
C GLY A 258 -24.79 30.26 4.11
N PHE A 259 -23.70 29.50 4.00
CA PHE A 259 -22.34 30.03 4.09
C PHE A 259 -21.83 30.48 2.73
N SER A 260 -21.04 31.55 2.72
CA SER A 260 -20.30 32.02 1.54
C SER A 260 -18.85 31.55 1.58
N GLU A 261 -18.35 31.01 0.46
CA GLU A 261 -16.97 30.53 0.38
C GLU A 261 -15.98 31.69 0.29
N ILE A 262 -14.88 31.60 1.04
CA ILE A 262 -13.73 32.50 0.98
C ILE A 262 -12.51 31.68 0.55
N ASP A 263 -11.81 32.16 -0.46
CA ASP A 263 -10.51 31.65 -0.87
C ASP A 263 -9.37 32.58 -0.41
N GLY A 264 -8.17 32.04 -0.28
CA GLY A 264 -6.99 32.81 0.10
C GLY A 264 -5.70 32.04 -0.03
N ASP A 265 -4.60 32.80 0.03
CA ASP A 265 -3.26 32.30 -0.27
C ASP A 265 -2.78 31.23 0.73
N MET A 266 -2.00 30.27 0.22
CA MET A 266 -1.31 29.27 1.03
C MET A 266 -0.14 29.86 1.83
N VAL A 267 0.43 30.96 1.34
CA VAL A 267 1.51 31.69 2.00
C VAL A 267 0.91 32.82 2.84
N GLN A 268 1.27 32.87 4.11
CA GLN A 268 0.75 33.86 5.06
C GLN A 268 1.91 34.53 5.80
N SER A 269 1.68 35.74 6.28
CA SER A 269 2.59 36.37 7.25
C SER A 269 2.40 35.74 8.63
N GLY A 270 3.47 35.71 9.43
CA GLY A 270 3.42 35.31 10.85
C GLY A 270 2.42 36.16 11.63
N PHE A 271 2.25 37.42 11.22
CA PHE A 271 1.20 38.31 11.71
C PHE A 271 -0.21 37.71 11.58
N TRP A 272 -0.66 37.36 10.37
CA TRP A 272 -2.03 36.86 10.18
C TRP A 272 -2.18 35.41 10.65
N ASN A 273 -1.15 34.58 10.46
CA ASN A 273 -1.20 33.17 10.83
C ASN A 273 -1.17 32.95 12.35
N PHE A 274 -0.61 33.89 13.14
CA PHE A 274 -0.47 33.71 14.58
C PHE A 274 -0.84 34.94 15.41
N ASP A 275 -0.23 36.10 15.15
CA ASP A 275 -0.38 37.28 16.03
C ASP A 275 -1.81 37.83 16.03
N ALA A 276 -2.44 37.92 14.87
CA ALA A 276 -3.83 38.36 14.73
C ALA A 276 -4.80 37.42 15.45
N LEU A 277 -4.41 36.16 15.65
CA LEU A 277 -5.13 35.15 16.44
C LEU A 277 -4.70 35.16 17.91
N PHE A 278 -4.04 36.21 18.40
CA PHE A 278 -3.63 36.32 19.80
C PHE A 278 -2.75 35.15 20.29
N THR A 279 -2.13 34.40 19.37
CA THR A 279 -1.19 33.31 19.71
C THR A 279 0.14 33.93 20.13
N PRO A 280 0.69 33.60 21.32
CA PRO A 280 1.97 34.12 21.80
C PRO A 280 3.12 33.91 20.78
N GLN A 281 4.13 34.79 20.79
CA GLN A 281 5.27 34.66 19.88
C GLN A 281 6.24 33.54 20.28
N ASP A 282 6.26 33.15 21.54
CA ASP A 282 6.99 32.01 22.12
C ASP A 282 6.18 30.70 22.12
N HIS A 283 5.02 30.68 21.46
CA HIS A 283 4.16 29.50 21.43
C HIS A 283 4.81 28.35 20.64
N PRO A 284 4.80 27.09 21.14
CA PRO A 284 5.45 25.95 20.49
C PRO A 284 5.05 25.74 19.02
N ALA A 285 3.77 25.96 18.68
CA ALA A 285 3.30 25.86 17.29
C ALA A 285 4.01 26.80 16.30
N ARG A 286 4.72 27.84 16.77
CA ARG A 286 5.50 28.77 15.94
C ARG A 286 6.95 28.32 15.77
N GLU A 287 7.38 27.28 16.47
CA GLU A 287 8.72 26.73 16.33
C GLU A 287 8.95 26.13 14.95
N MET A 288 10.21 26.09 14.51
CA MET A 288 10.58 25.52 13.20
C MET A 288 10.24 24.03 13.09
N GLN A 289 10.12 23.34 14.23
CA GLN A 289 9.73 21.93 14.28
C GLN A 289 8.23 21.72 13.99
N ASP A 290 7.39 22.75 14.09
CA ASP A 290 5.93 22.64 13.93
C ASP A 290 5.41 23.42 12.70
N THR A 291 6.11 24.48 12.28
CA THR A 291 5.70 25.34 11.16
C THR A 291 6.76 25.46 10.07
N PHE A 292 6.34 25.40 8.81
CA PHE A 292 7.22 25.69 7.67
C PHE A 292 7.37 27.20 7.45
N TYR A 293 8.56 27.70 7.74
CA TYR A 293 8.96 29.06 7.40
C TYR A 293 9.63 29.12 6.02
N ILE A 294 9.29 30.13 5.23
CA ILE A 294 9.92 30.37 3.93
C ILE A 294 11.26 31.08 4.17
N SER A 295 12.35 30.39 3.84
CA SER A 295 13.71 30.86 4.10
C SER A 295 13.99 32.23 3.50
N LYS A 296 14.69 33.09 4.26
CA LYS A 296 15.19 34.41 3.85
C LYS A 296 14.15 35.40 3.29
N THR A 297 12.86 35.10 3.45
CA THR A 297 11.78 35.93 2.92
C THR A 297 11.07 36.59 4.09
N ARG A 298 11.23 37.91 4.21
CA ARG A 298 10.39 38.77 5.04
C ARG A 298 9.57 39.62 4.11
N HIS A 299 8.26 39.63 4.32
CA HIS A 299 7.36 40.50 3.58
C HIS A 299 6.83 41.59 4.49
N PRO A 300 6.59 42.80 3.95
CA PRO A 300 5.78 43.79 4.64
C PRO A 300 4.49 43.12 5.12
N VAL A 301 4.18 43.30 6.40
CA VAL A 301 2.97 42.73 6.99
C VAL A 301 1.78 43.32 6.22
N PRO A 302 0.92 42.49 5.59
CA PRO A 302 -0.20 42.98 4.79
C PRO A 302 -1.36 43.39 5.71
N ALA A 303 -1.13 44.39 6.56
CA ALA A 303 -2.07 45.00 7.48
C ALA A 303 -1.76 46.49 7.62
N SER A 304 -2.76 47.29 8.01
CA SER A 304 -2.58 48.72 8.28
C SER A 304 -1.75 48.96 9.55
N GLU A 305 -1.07 50.11 9.63
CA GLU A 305 -0.30 50.52 10.82
C GLU A 305 -1.17 50.53 12.09
N ASP A 306 -2.44 50.94 11.96
CA ASP A 306 -3.42 50.91 13.05
C ASP A 306 -3.70 49.48 13.53
N GLN A 307 -3.88 48.51 12.62
CA GLN A 307 -4.07 47.10 12.98
C GLN A 307 -2.84 46.52 13.67
N ILE A 308 -1.64 46.81 13.16
CA ILE A 308 -0.38 46.34 13.74
C ILE A 308 -0.21 46.93 15.15
N SER A 309 -0.47 48.23 15.31
CA SER A 309 -0.39 48.92 16.60
C SER A 309 -1.34 48.33 17.64
N LYS A 310 -2.62 48.14 17.28
CA LYS A 310 -3.63 47.57 18.19
C LYS A 310 -3.31 46.13 18.58
N ILE A 311 -2.90 45.28 17.63
CA ILE A 311 -2.52 43.90 17.92
C ILE A 311 -1.26 43.86 18.79
N SER A 312 -0.25 44.67 18.50
CA SER A 312 0.95 44.80 19.33
C SER A 312 0.62 45.18 20.78
N GLN A 313 -0.29 46.14 20.98
CA GLN A 313 -0.72 46.56 22.32
C GLN A 313 -1.43 45.44 23.08
N VAL A 314 -2.34 44.72 22.42
CA VAL A 314 -3.05 43.57 23.02
C VAL A 314 -2.07 42.46 23.41
N HIS A 315 -1.08 42.16 22.57
CA HIS A 315 -0.02 41.19 22.89
C HIS A 315 0.85 41.64 24.05
N LYS A 316 1.28 42.90 24.08
CA LYS A 316 2.05 43.44 25.22
C LYS A 316 1.26 43.38 26.52
N SER A 317 -0.04 43.63 26.47
CA SER A 317 -0.92 43.55 27.65
C SER A 317 -1.21 42.10 28.08
N GLY A 318 -1.33 41.17 27.13
CA GLY A 318 -1.68 39.77 27.41
C GLY A 318 -0.48 38.88 27.73
N TRP A 319 0.60 39.05 26.96
CA TRP A 319 1.79 38.18 26.96
C TRP A 319 3.09 38.90 27.37
N GLY A 320 3.04 40.22 27.60
CA GLY A 320 4.17 41.01 28.08
C GLY A 320 5.15 41.50 27.01
N SER A 321 5.22 40.86 25.84
CA SER A 321 6.12 41.26 24.75
C SER A 321 5.51 41.05 23.37
N TRP A 322 6.02 41.81 22.39
CA TRP A 322 5.68 41.63 20.98
C TRP A 322 6.78 42.22 20.10
N ASN A 323 7.27 41.41 19.15
CA ASN A 323 8.33 41.75 18.21
C ASN A 323 7.78 41.79 16.78
N GLN A 324 7.94 42.93 16.11
CA GLN A 324 7.50 43.15 14.73
C GLN A 324 8.27 42.31 13.71
N GLU A 325 9.54 42.02 13.99
CA GLU A 325 10.35 41.20 13.09
C GLU A 325 9.79 39.78 12.97
N GLU A 326 9.31 39.22 14.07
CA GLU A 326 8.71 37.89 14.10
C GLU A 326 7.40 37.86 13.27
N SER A 327 6.59 38.91 13.37
CA SER A 327 5.37 39.08 12.59
C SER A 327 5.60 39.17 11.08
N SER A 328 6.79 39.64 10.66
CA SER A 328 7.18 39.79 9.24
C SER A 328 7.67 38.49 8.58
N ARG A 329 7.90 37.43 9.38
CA ARG A 329 8.29 36.13 8.85
C ARG A 329 7.16 35.54 8.02
N VAL A 330 7.52 34.80 6.99
CA VAL A 330 6.58 34.23 6.04
C VAL A 330 6.47 32.73 6.29
N VAL A 331 5.24 32.21 6.34
CA VAL A 331 4.95 30.81 6.62
C VAL A 331 4.03 30.22 5.56
N LEU A 332 4.13 28.91 5.37
CA LEU A 332 3.01 28.17 4.81
C LEU A 332 1.93 28.08 5.89
N ARG A 333 0.69 28.43 5.54
CA ARG A 333 -0.41 28.51 6.51
C ARG A 333 -0.60 27.18 7.25
N THR A 334 -0.68 27.25 8.57
CA THR A 334 -0.84 26.08 9.45
C THR A 334 -2.31 25.65 9.61
N HIS A 335 -3.21 26.57 9.29
CA HIS A 335 -4.66 26.44 9.31
C HIS A 335 -5.28 27.46 8.33
N THR A 336 -6.57 27.33 8.04
CA THR A 336 -7.31 28.26 7.15
C THR A 336 -7.74 29.56 7.83
N THR A 337 -7.75 29.60 9.17
CA THR A 337 -8.14 30.75 10.00
C THR A 337 -7.57 32.12 9.63
N PRO A 338 -6.28 32.27 9.23
CA PRO A 338 -5.77 33.57 8.76
C PRO A 338 -6.55 34.15 7.58
N VAL A 339 -7.00 33.31 6.65
CA VAL A 339 -7.78 33.73 5.48
C VAL A 339 -9.12 34.31 5.94
N THR A 340 -9.81 33.57 6.80
CA THR A 340 -11.11 33.94 7.33
C THR A 340 -11.03 35.21 8.18
N LEU A 341 -10.05 35.30 9.08
CA LEU A 341 -9.88 36.46 9.95
C LEU A 341 -9.54 37.72 9.15
N ARG A 342 -8.67 37.61 8.13
CA ARG A 342 -8.34 38.72 7.24
C ARG A 342 -9.56 39.21 6.46
N HIS A 343 -10.40 38.29 5.99
CA HIS A 343 -11.66 38.63 5.33
C HIS A 343 -12.60 39.39 6.29
N LEU A 344 -12.83 38.86 7.50
CA LEU A 344 -13.66 39.52 8.51
C LEU A 344 -13.12 40.91 8.91
N ALA A 345 -11.80 41.06 9.02
CA ALA A 345 -11.16 42.33 9.32
C ALA A 345 -11.32 43.37 8.20
N SER A 346 -11.46 42.92 6.96
CA SER A 346 -11.67 43.80 5.79
C SER A 346 -13.10 44.28 5.71
N ILE A 347 -14.09 43.38 5.80
CA ILE A 347 -15.49 43.72 5.56
C ILE A 347 -16.25 44.13 6.84
N LYS A 348 -15.78 43.68 8.01
CA LYS A 348 -16.35 43.97 9.35
C LYS A 348 -17.88 43.80 9.38
N PRO A 349 -18.39 42.62 9.02
CA PRO A 349 -19.83 42.45 8.79
C PRO A 349 -20.57 42.43 10.14
N GLU A 350 -21.75 43.05 10.20
CA GLU A 350 -22.59 42.94 11.40
C GLU A 350 -23.15 41.53 11.56
N THR A 351 -23.55 40.90 10.45
CA THR A 351 -23.95 39.50 10.40
C THR A 351 -23.35 38.84 9.17
N GLY A 352 -22.95 37.57 9.29
CA GLY A 352 -22.40 36.84 8.16
C GLY A 352 -22.05 35.40 8.49
N ARG A 353 -22.06 34.56 7.46
CA ARG A 353 -21.69 33.15 7.51
C ARG A 353 -20.69 32.89 6.41
N TYR A 354 -19.48 32.50 6.78
CA TYR A 354 -18.41 32.30 5.81
C TYR A 354 -17.67 31.01 6.09
N PHE A 355 -17.13 30.40 5.04
CA PHE A 355 -16.32 29.21 5.21
C PHE A 355 -15.15 29.23 4.24
N SER A 356 -14.09 28.51 4.58
CA SER A 356 -12.93 28.32 3.73
C SER A 356 -12.50 26.87 3.74
N VAL A 357 -12.19 26.33 2.57
CA VAL A 357 -11.63 24.99 2.41
C VAL A 357 -10.31 25.13 1.68
N GLY A 358 -9.22 24.61 2.26
CA GLY A 358 -7.94 24.71 1.60
C GLY A 358 -6.86 23.84 2.22
N ARG A 359 -5.79 23.64 1.45
CA ARG A 359 -4.58 22.95 1.93
C ARG A 359 -3.87 23.76 3.00
N VAL A 360 -3.44 23.09 4.05
CA VAL A 360 -2.67 23.63 5.16
C VAL A 360 -1.45 22.75 5.41
N PHE A 361 -0.44 23.31 6.07
CA PHE A 361 0.88 22.69 6.19
C PHE A 361 1.34 22.70 7.64
N ARG A 362 1.81 21.56 8.13
CA ARG A 362 2.38 21.43 9.48
C ARG A 362 3.65 20.60 9.39
N ASN A 363 4.71 21.04 10.04
CA ASN A 363 6.00 20.33 10.02
C ASN A 363 5.98 19.12 10.99
N GLU A 364 4.88 18.39 11.01
CA GLU A 364 4.72 17.21 11.86
C GLU A 364 5.35 15.98 11.19
N LYS A 365 5.87 15.06 12.01
CA LYS A 365 6.38 13.78 11.51
C LYS A 365 5.26 12.97 10.86
N VAL A 366 5.42 12.66 9.57
CA VAL A 366 4.48 11.83 8.82
C VAL A 366 4.26 10.49 9.53
N SER A 367 3.00 10.15 9.74
CA SER A 367 2.58 8.90 10.37
C SER A 367 1.25 8.42 9.75
N TYR A 368 0.72 7.31 10.28
CA TYR A 368 -0.59 6.79 9.86
C TYR A 368 -1.77 7.75 10.18
N LYS A 369 -1.57 8.73 11.07
CA LYS A 369 -2.59 9.72 11.50
C LYS A 369 -2.29 11.16 11.07
N HIS A 370 -1.02 11.46 10.76
CA HIS A 370 -0.55 12.83 10.56
C HIS A 370 0.15 12.94 9.21
N LEU A 371 -0.24 13.95 8.43
CA LEU A 371 0.40 14.36 7.20
C LEU A 371 1.03 15.73 7.38
N VAL A 372 2.07 15.98 6.58
CA VAL A 372 2.73 17.29 6.48
C VAL A 372 1.82 18.32 5.80
N GLU A 373 0.98 17.86 4.88
CA GLU A 373 -0.03 18.66 4.20
C GLU A 373 -1.37 17.93 4.19
N PHE A 374 -2.44 18.68 4.40
CA PHE A 374 -3.80 18.13 4.42
C PHE A 374 -4.81 19.26 4.16
N HIS A 375 -6.07 18.91 3.91
CA HIS A 375 -7.13 19.88 3.65
C HIS A 375 -7.86 20.21 4.94
N GLN A 376 -7.90 21.48 5.30
CA GLN A 376 -8.70 21.96 6.41
C GLN A 376 -9.94 22.68 5.87
N VAL A 377 -11.07 22.43 6.51
CA VAL A 377 -12.27 23.26 6.38
C VAL A 377 -12.46 24.07 7.65
N GLU A 378 -12.90 25.31 7.50
CA GLU A 378 -13.30 26.16 8.60
C GLU A 378 -14.59 26.90 8.25
N GLY A 379 -15.53 26.95 9.19
CA GLY A 379 -16.72 27.79 9.15
C GLY A 379 -16.66 28.86 10.24
N VAL A 380 -17.13 30.07 9.91
CA VAL A 380 -17.34 31.16 10.85
C VAL A 380 -18.72 31.78 10.72
N VAL A 381 -19.29 32.17 11.85
CA VAL A 381 -20.53 32.93 11.92
C VAL A 381 -20.33 34.12 12.83
N THR A 382 -20.68 35.31 12.36
CA THR A 382 -20.80 36.49 13.21
C THR A 382 -22.23 36.97 13.21
N ALA A 383 -22.75 37.26 14.40
CA ALA A 383 -24.06 37.87 14.58
C ALA A 383 -24.16 38.48 15.99
N LYS A 384 -25.03 39.49 16.14
CA LYS A 384 -25.34 40.07 17.44
C LYS A 384 -25.97 39.01 18.35
N GLY A 385 -25.42 38.83 19.55
CA GLY A 385 -25.92 37.86 20.54
C GLY A 385 -25.61 36.39 20.23
N ALA A 386 -24.77 36.11 19.23
CA ALA A 386 -24.34 34.75 18.92
C ALA A 386 -23.65 34.09 20.13
N SER A 387 -24.02 32.84 20.41
CA SER A 387 -23.62 32.10 21.60
C SER A 387 -23.05 30.72 21.27
N ILE A 388 -22.43 30.08 22.27
CA ILE A 388 -21.89 28.73 22.11
C ILE A 388 -22.99 27.69 21.78
N ARG A 389 -24.23 27.95 22.21
CA ARG A 389 -25.39 27.09 21.91
C ARG A 389 -25.71 27.11 20.42
N ASP A 390 -25.60 28.26 19.78
CA ASP A 390 -25.82 28.40 18.32
C ASP A 390 -24.74 27.62 17.56
N LEU A 391 -23.49 27.71 18.02
CA LEU A 391 -22.37 26.97 17.42
C LEU A 391 -22.54 25.45 17.56
N MET A 392 -23.01 24.97 18.72
CA MET A 392 -23.35 23.55 18.92
C MET A 392 -24.50 23.10 18.00
N GLY A 393 -25.51 23.95 17.80
CA GLY A 393 -26.61 23.69 16.85
C GLY A 393 -26.12 23.59 15.41
N LEU A 394 -25.29 24.54 14.96
CA LEU A 394 -24.69 24.53 13.64
C LEU A 394 -23.83 23.28 13.39
N GLN A 395 -22.99 22.90 14.36
CA GLN A 395 -22.20 21.67 14.26
C GLN A 395 -23.09 20.42 14.18
N LYS A 396 -24.17 20.37 14.96
CA LYS A 396 -25.11 19.23 14.91
C LYS A 396 -25.77 19.10 13.54
N GLU A 397 -26.19 20.21 12.94
CA GLU A 397 -26.77 20.22 11.59
C GLU A 397 -25.74 19.86 10.52
N PHE A 398 -24.52 20.38 10.62
CA PHE A 398 -23.41 20.05 9.72
C PHE A 398 -23.14 18.55 9.70
N TYR A 399 -22.91 17.94 10.87
CA TYR A 399 -22.64 16.51 10.97
C TYR A 399 -23.85 15.65 10.57
N SER A 400 -25.08 16.08 10.89
CA SER A 400 -26.29 15.38 10.46
C SER A 400 -26.37 15.29 8.93
N LYS A 401 -26.06 16.38 8.22
CA LYS A 401 -26.01 16.40 6.74
C LYS A 401 -24.90 15.53 6.16
N MET A 402 -23.78 15.37 6.87
CA MET A 402 -22.71 14.43 6.54
C MET A 402 -23.06 12.95 6.80
N GLY A 403 -24.24 12.66 7.38
CA GLY A 403 -24.67 11.33 7.79
C GLY A 403 -24.19 10.91 9.19
N ILE A 404 -23.52 11.81 9.92
CA ILE A 404 -22.92 11.53 11.23
C ILE A 404 -23.86 11.99 12.35
N LYS A 405 -24.52 11.04 13.02
CA LYS A 405 -25.54 11.35 14.04
C LYS A 405 -25.03 11.27 15.49
N LYS A 406 -24.04 10.43 15.76
CA LYS A 406 -23.48 10.23 17.11
C LYS A 406 -22.34 11.21 17.36
N ILE A 407 -22.69 12.40 17.82
CA ILE A 407 -21.72 13.46 18.18
C ILE A 407 -21.83 13.85 19.65
N LYS A 408 -20.71 14.28 20.24
CA LYS A 408 -20.62 14.88 21.57
C LYS A 408 -19.70 16.10 21.53
N PHE A 409 -19.94 17.05 22.42
CA PHE A 409 -19.08 18.21 22.59
C PHE A 409 -18.24 18.05 23.85
N TRP A 410 -16.94 18.28 23.74
CA TRP A 410 -15.99 18.11 24.83
C TRP A 410 -15.21 19.42 25.05
N PRO A 411 -15.16 19.98 26.27
CA PRO A 411 -14.37 21.17 26.55
C PRO A 411 -12.88 20.95 26.25
N THR A 412 -12.28 21.89 25.55
CA THR A 412 -10.85 21.86 25.18
C THR A 412 -10.28 23.27 25.23
N PHE A 413 -8.98 23.42 24.98
CA PHE A 413 -8.31 24.71 24.95
C PHE A 413 -7.77 25.01 23.55
N PHE A 414 -8.11 26.19 23.03
CA PHE A 414 -7.45 26.79 21.87
C PHE A 414 -7.09 28.25 22.20
N PRO A 415 -5.89 28.74 21.86
CA PRO A 415 -5.43 30.07 22.26
C PRO A 415 -6.35 31.23 21.83
N TYR A 416 -7.00 31.10 20.67
CA TYR A 416 -7.79 32.15 20.05
C TYR A 416 -9.30 32.07 20.31
N THR A 417 -9.78 31.06 21.05
CA THR A 417 -11.22 30.91 21.34
C THR A 417 -11.54 30.74 22.83
N GLU A 418 -12.60 31.39 23.27
CA GLU A 418 -13.16 31.26 24.62
C GLU A 418 -14.68 31.52 24.61
N PRO A 419 -15.54 30.53 24.94
CA PRO A 419 -15.20 29.14 25.28
C PRO A 419 -14.71 28.33 24.07
N SER A 420 -14.00 27.24 24.36
CA SER A 420 -13.44 26.29 23.39
C SER A 420 -13.98 24.88 23.62
N LEU A 421 -14.41 24.21 22.55
CA LEU A 421 -14.92 22.84 22.55
C LEU A 421 -14.29 22.06 21.37
N GLN A 422 -14.34 20.74 21.43
CA GLN A 422 -14.09 19.87 20.29
C GLN A 422 -15.30 18.97 20.06
N THR A 423 -15.58 18.67 18.80
CA THR A 423 -16.61 17.70 18.44
C THR A 423 -16.01 16.30 18.37
N MET A 424 -16.55 15.41 19.19
CA MET A 424 -16.23 13.99 19.22
C MET A 424 -17.29 13.23 18.43
N VAL A 425 -16.88 12.40 17.49
CA VAL A 425 -17.74 11.53 16.70
C VAL A 425 -17.52 10.08 17.09
N TYR A 426 -18.59 9.31 17.19
CA TYR A 426 -18.48 7.88 17.46
C TYR A 426 -18.12 7.11 16.19
N ASN A 427 -16.97 6.45 16.19
CA ASN A 427 -16.57 5.54 15.13
C ASN A 427 -17.08 4.14 15.46
N GLU A 428 -18.07 3.66 14.70
CA GLU A 428 -18.68 2.33 14.87
C GLU A 428 -17.67 1.20 14.64
N ARG A 429 -16.74 1.34 13.70
CA ARG A 429 -15.73 0.30 13.41
C ARG A 429 -14.74 0.15 14.56
N LEU A 430 -14.29 1.27 15.15
CA LEU A 430 -13.34 1.28 16.26
C LEU A 430 -14.00 1.22 17.64
N GLN A 431 -15.34 1.31 17.70
CA GLN A 431 -16.14 1.38 18.93
C GLN A 431 -15.67 2.48 19.90
N LYS A 432 -15.18 3.61 19.37
CA LYS A 432 -14.55 4.69 20.15
C LYS A 432 -14.99 6.07 19.68
N TRP A 433 -14.96 7.03 20.61
CA TRP A 433 -15.12 8.45 20.30
C TRP A 433 -13.80 9.00 19.76
N VAL A 434 -13.86 9.62 18.59
CA VAL A 434 -12.72 10.25 17.91
C VAL A 434 -12.99 11.73 17.70
N GLU A 435 -11.96 12.54 17.92
CA GLU A 435 -12.02 13.98 17.70
C GLU A 435 -11.98 14.27 16.19
N LEU A 436 -12.93 15.09 15.72
CA LEU A 436 -12.93 15.58 14.35
C LEU A 436 -12.57 17.06 14.28
N PHE A 437 -13.44 17.94 14.79
CA PHE A 437 -13.32 19.39 14.61
C PHE A 437 -13.16 20.10 15.95
N GLY A 438 -12.26 21.09 15.98
CA GLY A 438 -12.22 22.11 17.01
C GLY A 438 -13.30 23.17 16.75
N MET A 439 -13.82 23.79 17.80
CA MET A 439 -14.81 24.85 17.70
C MET A 439 -14.72 25.80 18.91
N GLY A 440 -15.16 27.04 18.74
CA GLY A 440 -15.21 27.99 19.84
C GLY A 440 -15.68 29.37 19.39
N ILE A 441 -15.68 30.32 20.32
CA ILE A 441 -15.96 31.73 20.03
C ILE A 441 -14.65 32.49 20.06
N PHE A 442 -14.33 33.25 19.01
CA PHE A 442 -13.10 34.03 19.01
C PHE A 442 -13.04 34.98 20.20
N ARG A 443 -11.87 34.99 20.83
CA ARG A 443 -11.57 35.86 21.94
C ARG A 443 -11.78 37.35 21.58
N PRO A 444 -12.20 38.20 22.53
CA PRO A 444 -12.23 39.64 22.35
C PRO A 444 -10.88 40.24 21.89
N GLU A 445 -9.77 39.66 22.35
CA GLU A 445 -8.40 40.03 22.00
C GLU A 445 -8.07 39.79 20.51
N VAL A 446 -8.81 38.89 19.85
CA VAL A 446 -8.70 38.62 18.40
C VAL A 446 -9.59 39.59 17.61
N THR A 447 -10.84 39.78 18.05
CA THR A 447 -11.88 40.48 17.27
C THR A 447 -11.86 42.00 17.43
N LYS A 448 -11.73 42.52 18.66
CA LYS A 448 -11.82 43.95 18.95
C LYS A 448 -10.70 44.78 18.28
N PRO A 449 -9.43 44.36 18.25
CA PRO A 449 -8.36 45.10 17.56
C PRO A 449 -8.62 45.30 16.07
N LEU A 450 -9.33 44.34 15.46
CA LEU A 450 -9.69 44.36 14.04
C LEU A 450 -11.01 45.12 13.76
N GLY A 451 -11.66 45.65 14.81
CA GLY A 451 -12.91 46.40 14.70
C GLY A 451 -14.16 45.53 14.54
N ILE A 452 -14.05 44.23 14.80
CA ILE A 452 -15.18 43.29 14.77
C ILE A 452 -15.89 43.38 16.12
N LYS A 453 -17.17 43.80 16.11
CA LYS A 453 -17.92 44.11 17.33
C LYS A 453 -18.71 42.93 17.89
N ASN A 454 -19.16 42.04 17.01
CA ASN A 454 -20.02 40.92 17.37
C ASN A 454 -19.20 39.66 17.65
N PRO A 455 -19.71 38.72 18.49
CA PRO A 455 -19.08 37.42 18.65
C PRO A 455 -18.89 36.73 17.30
N VAL A 456 -17.77 36.04 17.15
CA VAL A 456 -17.46 35.23 15.96
C VAL A 456 -17.36 33.79 16.42
N LEU A 457 -18.35 32.99 16.06
CA LEU A 457 -18.35 31.55 16.25
C LEU A 457 -17.49 30.94 15.15
N ALA A 458 -16.59 30.03 15.50
CA ALA A 458 -15.69 29.38 14.55
C ALA A 458 -15.63 27.87 14.81
N TRP A 459 -15.50 27.07 13.75
CA TRP A 459 -15.22 25.64 13.85
C TRP A 459 -14.49 25.16 12.62
N GLY A 460 -13.74 24.08 12.75
CA GLY A 460 -13.04 23.50 11.62
C GLY A 460 -12.20 22.29 11.97
N GLY A 461 -11.68 21.64 10.93
CA GLY A 461 -10.77 20.51 11.08
C GLY A 461 -10.39 19.89 9.75
N GLY A 462 -9.57 18.84 9.83
CA GLY A 462 -9.03 18.15 8.66
C GLY A 462 -10.07 17.27 7.97
N LEU A 463 -10.21 17.41 6.65
CA LEU A 463 -11.13 16.63 5.82
C LEU A 463 -10.66 15.19 5.63
N GLU A 464 -9.36 14.95 5.72
CA GLU A 464 -8.79 13.62 5.64
C GLU A 464 -9.31 12.70 6.75
N ARG A 465 -9.55 13.22 7.97
CA ARG A 465 -10.15 12.41 9.05
C ARG A 465 -11.58 11.99 8.70
N ILE A 466 -12.36 12.88 8.07
CA ILE A 466 -13.71 12.54 7.58
C ILE A 466 -13.62 11.47 6.49
N ALA A 467 -12.70 11.64 5.54
CA ALA A 467 -12.47 10.66 4.48
C ALA A 467 -12.06 9.29 5.03
N MET A 468 -11.17 9.25 6.03
CA MET A 468 -10.77 8.00 6.70
C MET A 468 -11.96 7.32 7.39
N LEU A 469 -12.82 8.09 8.08
CA LEU A 469 -14.01 7.54 8.72
C LEU A 469 -14.99 6.96 7.72
N ARG A 470 -15.24 7.68 6.63
CA ARG A 470 -16.18 7.27 5.59
C ARG A 470 -15.67 6.05 4.82
N PHE A 471 -14.44 6.12 4.30
CA PHE A 471 -13.85 5.04 3.51
C PHE A 471 -13.29 3.88 4.36
N GLY A 472 -13.41 3.95 5.69
CA GLY A 472 -12.94 2.90 6.59
C GLY A 472 -11.42 2.71 6.61
N LEU A 473 -10.65 3.77 6.34
CA LEU A 473 -9.19 3.71 6.26
C LEU A 473 -8.56 3.82 7.65
N ASP A 474 -7.47 3.07 7.86
CA ASP A 474 -6.65 3.12 9.08
C ASP A 474 -5.44 4.05 8.96
N ASP A 475 -5.00 4.29 7.73
CA ASP A 475 -3.84 5.11 7.42
C ASP A 475 -4.20 6.23 6.45
N VAL A 476 -4.02 7.47 6.89
CA VAL A 476 -4.33 8.68 6.11
C VAL A 476 -3.54 8.75 4.80
N ARG A 477 -2.34 8.14 4.76
CA ARG A 477 -1.46 8.14 3.59
C ARG A 477 -2.06 7.37 2.44
N GLU A 478 -2.96 6.42 2.70
CA GLU A 478 -3.61 5.62 1.66
C GLU A 478 -4.36 6.50 0.66
N LEU A 479 -4.91 7.64 1.11
CA LEU A 479 -5.53 8.66 0.26
C LEU A 479 -4.58 9.24 -0.81
N TYR A 480 -3.27 9.15 -0.61
CA TYR A 480 -2.26 9.77 -1.47
C TYR A 480 -1.31 8.75 -2.15
N THR A 481 -1.46 7.45 -1.85
CA THR A 481 -0.61 6.38 -2.43
C THR A 481 -0.91 6.05 -3.90
N ASN A 482 -1.86 6.73 -4.54
CA ASN A 482 -2.25 6.52 -5.96
C ASN A 482 -2.57 5.05 -6.32
N ARG A 483 -3.17 4.30 -5.38
CA ARG A 483 -3.60 2.92 -5.61
C ARG A 483 -4.76 2.88 -6.61
N LEU A 484 -4.44 2.71 -7.89
CA LEU A 484 -5.42 2.72 -8.99
C LEU A 484 -6.58 1.74 -8.80
N GLY A 485 -6.32 0.56 -8.22
CA GLY A 485 -7.37 -0.43 -7.91
C GLY A 485 -8.43 0.14 -6.96
N TRP A 486 -7.99 0.79 -5.88
CA TRP A 486 -8.86 1.45 -4.90
C TRP A 486 -9.59 2.65 -5.53
N LEU A 487 -8.85 3.52 -6.23
CA LEU A 487 -9.45 4.69 -6.90
C LEU A 487 -10.54 4.31 -7.92
N ARG A 488 -10.42 3.14 -8.54
CA ARG A 488 -11.41 2.61 -9.49
C ARG A 488 -12.60 1.93 -8.81
N SER A 489 -12.39 1.28 -7.67
CA SER A 489 -13.40 0.45 -7.01
C SER A 489 -14.21 1.19 -5.93
N VAL A 490 -13.69 2.28 -5.38
CA VAL A 490 -14.37 3.04 -4.31
C VAL A 490 -15.76 3.49 -4.78
N PRO A 491 -16.83 3.13 -4.05
CA PRO A 491 -18.18 3.58 -4.36
C PRO A 491 -18.33 5.06 -4.00
N ARG A 492 -19.00 5.82 -4.88
CA ARG A 492 -19.25 7.26 -4.69
C ARG A 492 -20.32 7.53 -3.63
N CYS A 493 -21.37 6.71 -3.60
CA CYS A 493 -22.43 6.78 -2.60
C CYS A 493 -22.17 5.70 -1.55
N GLN A 494 -21.71 6.10 -0.37
CA GLN A 494 -21.65 5.22 0.81
C GLN A 494 -22.88 5.53 1.65
N LEU A 495 -23.89 4.66 1.56
CA LEU A 495 -25.14 4.73 2.33
C LEU A 495 -24.90 4.54 3.83
#